data_AF-A0A3S8ZR49-F1
#
_entry.id   AF-A0A3S8ZR49-F1
#
_cell.length_a   1.000
_cell.length_b   1.000
_cell.length_c   1.000
_cell.angle_alpha   90.00
_cell.angle_beta   90.00
_cell.angle_gamma   90.00
#
_symmetry.space_group_name_H-M   'P 1'
#
loop_
_entity.id
_entity.type
_entity.pdbx_description
1 polymer ?
#
loop_
_entity_poly.entity_id
_entity_poly.type
_entity_poly.pdbx_seq_one_letter_code
_entity_poly.pdbx_strand_id
1 'polypeptide(L)'
;MNHKWPQFEDAFFGFDVDRLAMLSAEQWEAYCNDARVVRHWPKIKALMENVNFVRSLSHEYGSFSRFLNTYPASRQIDLMAFLKSYGSRLGGQTGQWLLRHIGKDAFVLTPDVVLALQLAGLDIPDQPGAKRDLNKIQQLFNNWADATALPYTHLSKIAAYSVGINYENQLVQRSKSKAIME
;
A
#
# COMPACT_ATOMS: atom_id res chain seq x y z
N MET A 1 -1.68 -16.00 -3.38
CA MET A 1 -0.28 -15.61 -3.06
C MET A 1 0.32 -16.37 -1.87
N ASN A 2 -0.42 -16.65 -0.79
CA ASN A 2 0.15 -17.22 0.46
C ASN A 2 1.01 -18.49 0.30
N HIS A 3 0.69 -19.38 -0.64
CA HIS A 3 1.45 -20.62 -0.84
C HIS A 3 2.82 -20.44 -1.51
N LYS A 4 3.09 -19.29 -2.16
CA LYS A 4 4.36 -19.03 -2.83
C LYS A 4 5.31 -18.16 -2.03
N TRP A 5 4.85 -17.49 -0.97
CA TRP A 5 5.64 -16.50 -0.24
C TRP A 5 7.02 -17.01 0.22
N PRO A 6 7.16 -18.24 0.76
CA PRO A 6 8.48 -18.79 1.12
C PRO A 6 9.44 -18.93 -0.07
N GLN A 7 8.91 -19.18 -1.27
CA GLN A 7 9.72 -19.26 -2.50
C GLN A 7 10.19 -17.87 -2.95
N PHE A 8 9.36 -16.83 -2.74
CA PHE A 8 9.78 -15.45 -2.99
C PHE A 8 10.87 -15.03 -2.01
N GLU A 9 10.70 -15.32 -0.73
CA GLU A 9 11.72 -15.04 0.29
C GLU A 9 13.03 -15.76 -0.06
N ASP A 10 12.99 -17.05 -0.38
CA ASP A 10 14.18 -17.79 -0.81
C ASP A 10 14.84 -17.19 -2.07
N ALA A 11 14.05 -16.90 -3.11
CA ALA A 11 14.55 -16.32 -4.35
C ALA A 11 15.19 -14.94 -4.17
N PHE A 12 14.60 -14.10 -3.32
CA PHE A 12 15.04 -12.74 -3.06
C PHE A 12 15.87 -12.61 -1.77
N PHE A 13 16.49 -13.68 -1.29
CA PHE A 13 17.38 -13.69 -0.12
C PHE A 13 16.77 -13.09 1.16
N GLY A 14 15.52 -13.44 1.46
CA GLY A 14 14.75 -12.88 2.57
C GLY A 14 14.43 -11.39 2.40
N PHE A 15 14.52 -10.86 1.18
CA PHE A 15 14.46 -9.44 0.87
C PHE A 15 15.54 -8.60 1.56
N ASP A 16 16.73 -9.17 1.76
CA ASP A 16 17.91 -8.41 2.16
C ASP A 16 18.25 -7.36 1.10
N VAL A 17 17.99 -6.10 1.46
CA VAL A 17 18.10 -4.94 0.56
C VAL A 17 19.53 -4.71 0.11
N ASP A 18 20.53 -4.91 0.98
CA ASP A 18 21.92 -4.70 0.62
C ASP A 18 22.41 -5.80 -0.32
N ARG A 19 22.04 -7.05 -0.06
CA ARG A 19 22.37 -8.17 -0.94
C ARG A 19 21.72 -8.03 -2.32
N LEU A 20 20.45 -7.64 -2.37
CA LEU A 20 19.74 -7.43 -3.63
C LEU A 20 20.29 -6.24 -4.42
N ALA A 21 20.76 -5.19 -3.75
CA ALA A 21 21.35 -4.02 -4.40
C ALA A 21 22.72 -4.29 -5.03
N MET A 22 23.37 -5.41 -4.69
CA MET A 22 24.64 -5.84 -5.29
C MET A 22 24.47 -6.71 -6.54
N LEU A 23 23.24 -7.12 -6.88
CA LEU A 23 22.99 -7.93 -8.06
C LEU A 23 23.25 -7.14 -9.35
N SER A 24 23.89 -7.78 -10.32
CA SER A 24 24.08 -7.22 -11.67
C SER A 24 22.77 -7.19 -12.46
N ALA A 25 22.76 -6.46 -13.58
CA ALA A 25 21.60 -6.40 -14.47
C ALA A 25 21.22 -7.81 -15.00
N GLU A 26 22.21 -8.62 -15.35
CA GLU A 26 22.02 -9.99 -15.85
C GLU A 26 21.42 -10.89 -14.76
N GLN A 27 21.82 -10.71 -13.49
CA GLN A 27 21.23 -11.44 -12.37
C GLN A 27 19.77 -11.04 -12.13
N TRP A 28 19.43 -9.77 -12.28
CA TRP A 28 18.04 -9.31 -12.23
C TRP A 28 17.20 -9.86 -13.38
N GLU A 29 17.74 -9.87 -14.60
CA GLU A 29 17.08 -10.43 -15.78
C GLU A 29 16.85 -11.94 -15.64
N ALA A 30 17.79 -12.67 -15.01
CA ALA A 30 17.67 -14.10 -14.77
C ALA A 30 16.42 -14.50 -13.97
N TYR A 31 15.86 -13.62 -13.12
CA TYR A 31 14.58 -13.88 -12.43
C TYR A 31 13.40 -14.09 -13.40
N CYS A 32 13.49 -13.65 -14.67
CA CYS A 32 12.47 -13.97 -15.67
C CYS A 32 12.40 -15.46 -16.01
N ASN A 33 13.43 -16.24 -15.66
CA ASN A 33 13.48 -17.69 -15.85
C ASN A 33 13.31 -18.46 -14.54
N ASP A 34 13.29 -17.79 -13.38
CA ASP A 34 13.17 -18.43 -12.07
C ASP A 34 11.70 -18.79 -11.76
N ALA A 35 11.42 -20.09 -11.58
CA ALA A 35 10.07 -20.60 -11.32
C ALA A 35 9.53 -20.23 -9.91
N ARG A 36 10.40 -19.81 -8.98
CA ARG A 36 10.04 -19.40 -7.62
C ARG A 36 9.28 -18.07 -7.60
N VAL A 37 9.48 -17.22 -8.60
CA VAL A 37 8.94 -15.85 -8.65
C VAL A 37 7.90 -15.66 -9.75
N VAL A 38 7.25 -14.50 -9.78
CA VAL A 38 6.45 -14.10 -10.96
C VAL A 38 7.42 -13.71 -12.08
N ARG A 39 7.57 -14.59 -13.07
CA ARG A 39 8.38 -14.43 -14.29
C ARG A 39 7.83 -13.33 -15.21
N HIS A 40 7.89 -12.08 -14.75
CA HIS A 40 7.34 -10.92 -15.44
C HIS A 40 8.23 -9.71 -15.22
N TRP A 41 9.03 -9.36 -16.23
CA TRP A 41 10.09 -8.35 -16.14
C TRP A 41 9.64 -7.02 -15.51
N PRO A 42 8.52 -6.37 -15.91
CA PRO A 42 8.08 -5.14 -15.25
C PRO A 42 7.77 -5.24 -13.74
N LYS A 43 7.50 -6.43 -13.20
CA LYS A 43 7.33 -6.63 -11.74
C LYS A 43 8.68 -6.80 -11.06
N ILE A 44 9.60 -7.54 -11.68
CA ILE A 44 10.98 -7.74 -11.22
C ILE A 44 11.74 -6.41 -11.24
N LYS A 45 11.68 -5.65 -12.34
CA LYS A 45 12.29 -4.32 -12.45
C LYS A 45 11.78 -3.36 -11.37
N ALA A 46 10.48 -3.40 -11.06
CA ALA A 46 9.93 -2.59 -9.99
C ALA A 46 10.48 -2.95 -8.61
N LEU A 47 10.71 -4.25 -8.33
CA LEU A 47 11.40 -4.68 -7.12
C LEU A 47 12.85 -4.17 -7.09
N MET A 48 13.60 -4.31 -8.19
CA MET A 48 14.97 -3.79 -8.31
C MET A 48 15.05 -2.29 -8.03
N GLU A 49 14.16 -1.49 -8.64
CA GLU A 49 14.08 -0.04 -8.40
C GLU A 49 13.73 0.28 -6.94
N ASN A 50 12.79 -0.47 -6.35
CA ASN A 50 12.39 -0.28 -4.95
C ASN A 50 13.45 -0.71 -3.94
N VAL A 51 14.28 -1.71 -4.25
CA VAL A 51 15.44 -2.10 -3.43
C VAL A 51 16.39 -0.90 -3.30
N ASN A 52 16.77 -0.27 -4.40
CA ASN A 52 17.64 0.90 -4.39
C ASN A 52 17.01 2.10 -3.68
N PHE A 53 15.71 2.32 -3.88
CA PHE A 53 14.94 3.36 -3.20
C PHE A 53 14.92 3.18 -1.67
N VAL A 54 14.59 1.97 -1.19
CA VAL A 54 14.56 1.63 0.23
C VAL A 54 15.96 1.72 0.84
N ARG A 55 16.99 1.24 0.13
CA ARG A 55 18.40 1.30 0.56
C ARG A 55 18.86 2.74 0.76
N SER A 56 18.61 3.60 -0.22
CA SER A 56 19.05 5.00 -0.21
C SER A 56 18.44 5.76 0.97
N LEU A 57 17.13 5.62 1.18
CA LEU A 57 16.45 6.23 2.33
C LEU A 57 16.86 5.62 3.67
N SER A 58 17.16 4.32 3.69
CA SER A 58 17.67 3.67 4.91
C SER A 58 19.05 4.21 5.28
N HIS A 59 19.91 4.50 4.30
CA HIS A 59 21.21 5.12 4.56
C HIS A 59 21.07 6.57 5.06
N GLU A 60 20.16 7.36 4.47
CA GLU A 60 19.94 8.76 4.86
C GLU A 60 19.28 8.91 6.24
N TYR A 61 18.25 8.12 6.54
CA TYR A 61 17.46 8.23 7.77
C TYR A 61 17.83 7.18 8.84
N GLY A 62 18.80 6.30 8.56
CA GLY A 62 19.18 5.17 9.39
C GLY A 62 18.24 3.95 9.32
N SER A 63 17.03 4.10 8.75
CA SER A 63 16.16 3.00 8.32
C SER A 63 14.98 3.54 7.50
N PHE A 64 14.42 2.73 6.63
CA PHE A 64 13.23 3.09 5.86
C PHE A 64 12.01 3.37 6.77
N SER A 65 11.87 2.64 7.89
CA SER A 65 10.80 2.92 8.86
C SER A 65 10.98 4.28 9.54
N ARG A 66 12.21 4.69 9.87
CA ARG A 66 12.47 6.05 10.40
C ARG A 66 12.12 7.12 9.37
N PHE A 67 12.47 6.92 8.10
CA PHE A 67 12.01 7.80 7.02
C PHE A 67 10.48 7.91 7.01
N LEU A 68 9.75 6.79 6.98
CA LEU A 68 8.28 6.81 6.97
C LEU A 68 7.68 7.53 8.18
N ASN A 69 8.33 7.48 9.34
CA ASN A 69 7.89 8.16 10.56
C ASN A 69 8.17 9.67 10.58
N THR A 70 8.98 10.19 9.65
CA THR A 70 9.12 11.65 9.47
C THR A 70 7.82 12.29 8.94
N TYR A 71 6.95 11.49 8.32
CA TYR A 71 5.61 11.90 7.92
C TYR A 71 4.59 11.53 9.01
N PRO A 72 3.99 12.49 9.72
CA PRO A 72 2.88 12.18 10.62
C PRO A 72 1.67 11.66 9.83
N ALA A 73 0.75 10.94 10.49
CA ALA A 73 -0.47 10.41 9.86
C ALA A 73 -1.29 11.50 9.15
N SER A 74 -1.31 12.72 9.72
CA SER A 74 -1.97 13.90 9.16
C SER A 74 -1.40 14.40 7.83
N ARG A 75 -0.27 13.84 7.38
CA ARG A 75 0.40 14.15 6.10
C ARG A 75 0.52 12.90 5.21
N GLN A 76 -0.40 11.95 5.32
CA GLN A 76 -0.42 10.74 4.50
C GLN A 76 -0.45 11.06 2.99
N ILE A 77 -1.21 12.06 2.55
CA ILE A 77 -1.26 12.43 1.11
C ILE A 77 0.11 12.89 0.58
N ASP A 78 0.87 13.63 1.37
CA ASP A 78 2.23 14.05 1.00
C ASP A 78 3.17 12.84 0.92
N LEU A 79 3.10 11.93 1.90
CA LEU A 79 3.87 10.69 1.87
C LEU A 79 3.53 9.83 0.64
N MET A 80 2.24 9.69 0.33
CA MET A 80 1.81 8.95 -0.85
C MET A 80 2.27 9.61 -2.16
N ALA A 81 2.27 10.93 -2.22
CA ALA A 81 2.83 11.66 -3.36
C ALA A 81 4.34 11.40 -3.51
N PHE A 82 5.08 11.39 -2.40
CA PHE A 82 6.49 11.04 -2.39
C PHE A 82 6.72 9.59 -2.88
N LEU A 83 6.01 8.62 -2.32
CA LEU A 83 6.12 7.21 -2.72
C LEU A 83 5.77 7.01 -4.20
N LYS A 84 4.79 7.75 -4.74
CA LYS A 84 4.45 7.72 -6.17
C LYS A 84 5.57 8.26 -7.06
N SER A 85 6.26 9.31 -6.63
CA SER A 85 7.28 9.99 -7.43
C SER A 85 8.63 9.28 -7.43
N TYR A 86 9.01 8.67 -6.29
CA TYR A 86 10.33 8.09 -6.10
C TYR A 86 10.33 6.55 -6.04
N GLY A 87 9.19 5.95 -5.67
CA GLY A 87 9.02 4.50 -5.66
C GLY A 87 8.48 3.98 -6.99
N SER A 88 8.85 2.75 -7.32
CA SER A 88 8.34 2.06 -8.51
C SER A 88 7.03 1.35 -8.21
N ARG A 89 5.96 1.76 -8.90
CA ARG A 89 4.58 1.23 -8.75
C ARG A 89 3.99 1.35 -7.34
N LEU A 90 4.46 2.33 -6.55
CA LEU A 90 3.96 2.63 -5.19
C LEU A 90 2.91 3.74 -5.14
N GLY A 91 2.33 4.13 -6.28
CA GLY A 91 1.25 5.11 -6.35
C GLY A 91 -0.15 4.53 -6.10
N GLY A 92 -1.13 5.42 -5.95
CA GLY A 92 -2.55 5.05 -5.86
C GLY A 92 -2.85 4.10 -4.69
N GLN A 93 -3.64 3.07 -4.95
CA GLN A 93 -4.03 2.07 -3.94
C GLN A 93 -2.85 1.25 -3.42
N THR A 94 -1.84 0.99 -4.24
CA THR A 94 -0.65 0.23 -3.80
C THR A 94 0.05 0.92 -2.64
N GLY A 95 0.22 2.25 -2.72
CA GLY A 95 0.80 3.03 -1.64
C GLY A 95 -0.03 2.97 -0.36
N GLN A 96 -1.36 3.11 -0.47
CA GLN A 96 -2.25 3.03 0.70
C GLN A 96 -2.19 1.66 1.39
N TRP A 97 -2.23 0.59 0.59
CA TRP A 97 -2.12 -0.77 1.12
C TRP A 97 -0.74 -1.06 1.69
N LEU A 98 0.34 -0.57 1.07
CA LEU A 98 1.69 -0.69 1.64
C LEU A 98 1.72 -0.10 3.05
N LEU A 99 1.28 1.15 3.23
CA LEU A 99 1.27 1.81 4.54
C LEU A 99 0.44 1.02 5.58
N ARG A 100 -0.71 0.48 5.17
CA ARG A 100 -1.54 -0.36 6.03
C ARG A 100 -0.84 -1.66 6.44
N HIS A 101 -0.20 -2.36 5.50
CA HIS A 101 0.40 -3.67 5.78
C HIS A 101 1.66 -3.58 6.64
N ILE A 102 2.43 -2.49 6.52
CA ILE A 102 3.61 -2.25 7.36
C ILE A 102 3.25 -1.67 8.73
N GLY A 103 1.96 -1.49 9.03
CA GLY A 103 1.48 -1.01 10.32
C GLY A 103 1.62 0.49 10.55
N LYS A 104 1.88 1.30 9.50
CA LYS A 104 1.82 2.75 9.62
C LYS A 104 0.36 3.17 9.79
N ASP A 105 0.08 4.07 10.74
CA ASP A 105 -1.26 4.61 10.85
C ASP A 105 -1.65 5.43 9.61
N ALA A 106 -2.58 4.89 8.83
CA ALA A 106 -2.99 5.41 7.54
C ALA A 106 -4.40 4.92 7.18
N PHE A 107 -5.18 5.76 6.48
CA PHE A 107 -6.46 5.37 5.89
C PHE A 107 -6.28 4.68 4.53
N VAL A 108 -7.27 3.88 4.13
CA VAL A 108 -7.37 3.29 2.79
C VAL A 108 -8.74 3.65 2.21
N LEU A 109 -8.77 4.16 0.98
CA LEU A 109 -9.96 4.59 0.27
C LEU A 109 -10.52 3.42 -0.56
N THR A 110 -11.22 2.52 0.11
CA THR A 110 -12.08 1.55 -0.58
C THR A 110 -13.37 2.24 -1.05
N PRO A 111 -14.14 1.63 -1.97
CA PRO A 111 -15.43 2.19 -2.40
C PRO A 111 -16.36 2.55 -1.22
N ASP A 112 -16.47 1.67 -0.22
CA ASP A 112 -17.31 1.92 0.96
C ASP A 112 -16.78 3.06 1.83
N VAL A 113 -15.45 3.24 1.93
CA VAL A 113 -14.87 4.40 2.62
C VAL A 113 -15.22 5.69 1.90
N VAL A 114 -15.08 5.73 0.56
CA VAL A 114 -15.45 6.90 -0.23
C VAL A 114 -16.93 7.23 -0.05
N LEU A 115 -17.79 6.21 -0.10
CA LEU A 115 -19.23 6.36 0.14
C LEU A 115 -19.52 6.92 1.54
N ALA A 116 -18.88 6.38 2.58
CA ALA A 116 -19.04 6.88 3.95
C ALA A 116 -18.61 8.35 4.10
N LEU A 117 -17.53 8.75 3.43
CA LEU A 117 -17.06 10.15 3.43
C LEU A 117 -18.06 11.07 2.71
N GLN A 118 -18.61 10.63 1.57
CA GLN A 118 -19.66 11.35 0.86
C GLN A 118 -20.93 11.51 1.71
N LEU A 119 -21.37 10.44 2.39
CA LEU A 119 -22.51 10.45 3.31
C LEU A 119 -22.28 11.32 4.55
N ALA A 120 -21.02 11.48 4.97
CA ALA A 120 -20.63 12.45 5.99
C ALA A 120 -20.59 13.91 5.49
N GLY A 121 -21.02 14.17 4.24
CA GLY A 121 -21.13 15.49 3.65
C GLY A 121 -19.90 15.97 2.89
N LEU A 122 -18.91 15.09 2.62
CA LEU A 122 -17.72 15.47 1.87
C LEU A 122 -17.99 15.43 0.35
N ASP A 123 -17.92 16.59 -0.30
CA ASP A 123 -18.07 16.70 -1.75
C ASP A 123 -16.79 16.25 -2.50
N ILE A 124 -16.79 14.99 -2.92
CA ILE A 124 -15.74 14.29 -3.68
C ILE A 124 -16.35 13.29 -4.68
N PRO A 125 -15.66 12.98 -5.80
CA PRO A 125 -16.12 11.96 -6.75
C PRO A 125 -15.95 10.54 -6.18
N ASP A 126 -16.64 9.56 -6.77
CA ASP A 126 -16.59 8.14 -6.37
C ASP A 126 -15.18 7.52 -6.46
N GLN A 127 -14.32 8.10 -7.32
CA GLN A 127 -12.93 7.72 -7.48
C GLN A 127 -12.03 8.94 -7.29
N PRO A 128 -11.76 9.35 -6.04
CA PRO A 128 -10.97 10.54 -5.77
C PRO A 128 -9.49 10.30 -6.10
N GLY A 129 -8.98 10.97 -7.12
CA GLY A 129 -7.57 10.93 -7.53
C GLY A 129 -6.89 12.29 -7.60
N ALA A 130 -7.67 13.38 -7.66
CA ALA A 130 -7.13 14.73 -7.72
C ALA A 130 -6.58 15.17 -6.35
N LYS A 131 -5.43 15.86 -6.33
CA LYS A 131 -4.78 16.33 -5.10
C LYS A 131 -5.71 17.15 -4.21
N ARG A 132 -6.57 17.98 -4.81
CA ARG A 132 -7.59 18.76 -4.10
C ARG A 132 -8.53 17.87 -3.28
N ASP A 133 -9.06 16.82 -3.89
CA ASP A 133 -10.05 15.94 -3.26
C ASP A 133 -9.37 15.05 -2.20
N LEU A 134 -8.16 14.57 -2.49
CA LEU A 134 -7.33 13.84 -1.51
C LEU A 134 -7.02 14.68 -0.27
N ASN A 135 -6.75 15.99 -0.43
CA ASN A 135 -6.53 16.90 0.70
C ASN A 135 -7.81 17.14 1.52
N LYS A 136 -8.97 17.24 0.87
CA LYS A 136 -10.27 17.31 1.58
C LYS A 136 -10.48 16.05 2.45
N ILE A 137 -10.18 14.87 1.89
CA ILE A 137 -10.28 13.58 2.59
C ILE A 137 -9.32 13.53 3.78
N GLN A 138 -8.06 13.90 3.58
CA GLN A 138 -7.06 13.99 4.65
C GLN A 138 -7.56 14.87 5.79
N GLN A 139 -8.08 16.06 5.47
CA GLN A 139 -8.59 16.99 6.49
C GLN A 139 -9.76 16.39 7.28
N LEU A 140 -10.69 15.68 6.61
CA LEU A 140 -11.79 15.03 7.31
C LEU A 140 -11.30 13.93 8.26
N PHE A 141 -10.34 13.11 7.84
CA PHE A 141 -9.72 12.11 8.74
C PHE A 141 -8.97 12.75 9.91
N ASN A 142 -8.27 13.85 9.67
CA ASN A 142 -7.61 14.61 10.74
C ASN A 142 -8.65 15.08 11.77
N ASN A 143 -9.75 15.69 11.31
CA ASN A 143 -10.84 16.16 12.18
C ASN A 143 -11.46 15.01 12.99
N TRP A 144 -11.70 13.86 12.37
CA TRP A 144 -12.23 12.69 13.06
C TRP A 144 -11.25 12.13 14.09
N ALA A 145 -9.96 12.08 13.77
CA ALA A 145 -8.94 11.62 14.70
C ALA A 145 -8.81 12.55 15.90
N ASP A 146 -8.84 13.87 15.69
CA ASP A 146 -8.81 14.87 16.76
C ASP A 146 -10.03 14.74 17.68
N ALA A 147 -11.22 14.51 17.11
CA ALA A 147 -12.47 14.38 17.87
C ALA A 147 -12.61 13.05 18.63
N THR A 148 -12.00 11.97 18.14
CA THR A 148 -12.22 10.61 18.68
C THR A 148 -10.98 10.01 19.35
N ALA A 149 -9.81 10.62 19.17
CA ALA A 149 -8.50 10.06 19.50
C ALA A 149 -8.21 8.68 18.84
N LEU A 150 -8.96 8.31 17.78
CA LEU A 150 -8.76 7.05 17.08
C LEU A 150 -7.73 7.17 15.94
N PRO A 151 -6.91 6.12 15.72
CA PRO A 151 -6.02 6.02 14.57
C PRO A 151 -6.78 6.02 13.24
N TYR A 152 -6.14 6.49 12.17
CA TYR A 152 -6.73 6.60 10.82
C TYR A 152 -7.05 5.21 10.25
N THR A 153 -6.24 4.23 10.64
CA THR A 153 -6.47 2.81 10.38
C THR A 153 -7.81 2.34 10.93
N HIS A 154 -8.19 2.79 12.12
CA HIS A 154 -9.48 2.45 12.73
C HIS A 154 -10.61 3.22 12.06
N LEU A 155 -10.45 4.54 11.92
CA LEU A 155 -11.46 5.41 11.32
C LEU A 155 -11.86 4.93 9.92
N SER A 156 -10.89 4.59 9.06
CA SER A 156 -11.18 4.08 7.73
C SER A 156 -11.83 2.70 7.72
N LYS A 157 -11.51 1.81 8.67
CA LYS A 157 -12.22 0.52 8.81
C LYS A 157 -13.65 0.72 9.31
N ILE A 158 -13.85 1.61 10.29
CA ILE A 158 -15.18 1.96 10.80
C ILE A 158 -16.03 2.53 9.66
N ALA A 159 -15.49 3.48 8.90
CA ALA A 159 -16.14 4.03 7.71
C ALA A 159 -16.53 2.91 6.73
N ALA A 160 -15.59 2.04 6.36
CA ALA A 160 -15.84 0.93 5.44
C ALA A 160 -16.94 -0.03 5.92
N TYR A 161 -17.04 -0.28 7.23
CA TYR A 161 -18.01 -1.22 7.80
C TYR A 161 -19.34 -0.56 8.20
N SER A 162 -19.43 0.76 8.16
CA SER A 162 -20.63 1.52 8.54
C SER A 162 -21.66 1.63 7.42
N VAL A 163 -21.25 1.38 6.18
CA VAL A 163 -22.05 1.56 4.96
C VAL A 163 -21.81 0.40 3.99
N GLY A 164 -22.51 0.41 2.86
CA GLY A 164 -22.35 -0.58 1.81
C GLY A 164 -23.34 -1.74 1.91
N ILE A 165 -23.15 -2.75 1.06
CA ILE A 165 -24.04 -3.91 0.96
C ILE A 165 -23.51 -5.03 1.83
N ASN A 166 -24.33 -5.50 2.77
CA ASN A 166 -24.05 -6.72 3.51
C ASN A 166 -24.32 -7.94 2.62
N TYR A 167 -23.29 -8.71 2.32
CA TYR A 167 -23.43 -9.97 1.59
C TYR A 167 -23.75 -11.11 2.54
N GLU A 168 -24.69 -11.98 2.16
CA GLU A 168 -24.93 -13.23 2.89
C GLU A 168 -23.66 -14.11 2.90
N ASN A 169 -23.43 -14.79 4.03
CA ASN A 169 -22.21 -15.59 4.27
C ASN A 169 -21.90 -16.60 3.15
N GLN A 170 -22.90 -17.14 2.46
CA GLN A 170 -22.72 -18.12 1.39
C GLN A 170 -22.08 -17.51 0.13
N LEU A 171 -22.27 -16.22 -0.13
CA LEU A 171 -21.68 -15.50 -1.27
C LEU A 171 -20.21 -15.14 -1.01
N VAL A 172 -19.87 -14.82 0.25
CA VAL A 172 -18.49 -14.52 0.70
C VAL A 172 -17.57 -15.75 0.59
N GLN A 173 -18.11 -16.95 0.80
CA GLN A 173 -17.37 -18.21 0.62
C GLN A 173 -17.06 -18.48 -0.87
N ARG A 174 -17.98 -18.18 -1.78
CA ARG A 174 -17.78 -18.38 -3.23
C ARG A 174 -16.74 -17.43 -3.85
N SER A 175 -16.70 -16.17 -3.41
CA SER A 175 -15.70 -15.20 -3.90
C SER A 175 -14.27 -15.54 -3.44
N LYS A 176 -14.11 -16.08 -2.22
CA LYS A 176 -12.83 -16.62 -1.75
C LYS A 176 -12.33 -17.79 -2.60
N SER A 177 -13.21 -18.71 -3.00
CA SER A 177 -12.81 -19.84 -3.86
C SER A 177 -12.38 -19.42 -5.27
N LYS A 178 -12.97 -18.36 -5.83
CA LYS A 178 -12.60 -17.87 -7.18
C LYS A 178 -11.23 -17.17 -7.19
N ALA A 179 -10.89 -16.41 -6.14
CA ALA A 179 -9.60 -15.75 -5.99
C ALA A 179 -8.42 -16.71 -5.66
N ILE A 180 -8.70 -17.99 -5.39
CA ILE A 180 -7.68 -19.03 -5.18
C ILE A 180 -7.35 -19.73 -6.52
N MET A 181 -8.19 -19.58 -7.55
CA MET A 181 -8.03 -20.23 -8.85
C MET A 181 -7.44 -19.34 -9.96
N GLU A 182 -7.07 -18.09 -9.65
CA GLU A 182 -6.37 -17.14 -10.53
C GLU A 182 -5.05 -16.66 -9.90
#